data_AF-A0A8B6LQ00-F1
#
_entry.id   AF-A0A8B6LQ00-F1
#
_cell.length_a   1.000
_cell.length_b   1.000
_cell.length_c   1.000
_cell.angle_alpha   90.00
_cell.angle_beta   90.00
_cell.angle_gamma   90.00
#
_symmetry.space_group_name_H-M   'P 1'
#
loop_
_entity.id
_entity.type
_entity.pdbx_description
1 polymer ?
#
loop_
_entity_poly.entity_id
_entity_poly.type
_entity_poly.pdbx_seq_one_letter_code
_entity_poly.pdbx_strand_id
1 'polypeptide(L)' 'MDPITSIDRYEPDYTQTCEVCGGTPVVTGTKAGQVVYRSTMCGPCLWSEPKAADPATWNEDVAS' A
#
# COMPACT_ATOMS: atom_id res chain seq x y z
N MET A 1 20.16 3.95 8.79
CA MET A 1 18.72 3.91 8.48
C MET A 1 18.53 2.63 7.72
N ASP A 2 18.13 1.56 8.39
CA ASP A 2 17.83 0.28 7.73
C ASP A 2 16.85 0.59 6.58
N PRO A 3 17.13 0.13 5.34
CA PRO A 3 16.20 0.34 4.24
C PRO A 3 14.86 -0.20 4.71
N ILE A 4 13.78 0.56 4.50
CA ILE A 4 12.40 0.14 4.77
C ILE A 4 12.31 -1.32 4.34
N THR A 5 12.20 -2.19 5.33
CA THR A 5 12.63 -3.59 5.27
C THR A 5 11.79 -4.29 4.20
N SER A 6 12.47 -4.77 3.16
CA SER A 6 11.95 -5.22 1.86
C SER A 6 10.47 -5.66 1.88
N ILE A 7 9.57 -4.77 1.50
CA ILE A 7 8.19 -5.13 1.18
C ILE A 7 8.23 -5.90 -0.14
N ASP A 8 7.72 -7.12 -0.17
CA ASP A 8 7.61 -7.93 -1.39
C ASP A 8 6.35 -7.55 -2.18
N ARG A 9 5.27 -7.18 -1.47
CA ARG A 9 3.98 -6.86 -2.07
C ARG A 9 3.20 -5.83 -1.25
N TYR A 10 2.47 -4.97 -1.94
CA TYR A 10 1.42 -4.14 -1.35
C TYR A 10 0.05 -4.79 -1.54
N GLU A 11 -0.74 -4.85 -0.47
CA GLU A 11 -2.05 -5.47 -0.41
C GLU A 11 -3.10 -4.50 0.16
N PRO A 12 -4.34 -4.51 -0.37
CA PRO A 12 -5.40 -3.62 0.10
C PRO A 12 -5.99 -4.09 1.43
N ASP A 13 -6.07 -3.17 2.41
CA ASP A 13 -6.84 -3.36 3.64
C ASP A 13 -8.13 -2.53 3.60
N TYR A 14 -9.26 -3.23 3.48
CA TYR A 14 -10.60 -2.65 3.44
C TYR A 14 -11.22 -2.46 4.83
N THR A 15 -10.55 -2.90 5.90
CA THR A 15 -11.05 -2.77 7.27
C THR A 15 -10.82 -1.39 7.87
N GLN A 16 -9.99 -0.57 7.21
CA GLN A 16 -9.65 0.79 7.62
C GLN A 16 -9.97 1.79 6.50
N THR A 17 -10.05 3.06 6.88
CA THR A 17 -10.24 4.20 5.97
C THR A 17 -9.02 5.11 6.00
N CYS A 18 -8.70 5.70 4.85
CA CYS A 18 -7.61 6.65 4.68
C CYS A 18 -7.80 7.86 5.59
N GLU A 19 -6.78 8.18 6.40
CA GLU A 19 -6.83 9.33 7.31
C GLU A 19 -6.91 10.69 6.58
N VAL A 20 -6.48 10.75 5.32
CA VAL A 20 -6.41 11.99 4.55
C VAL A 20 -7.71 12.29 3.82
N CYS A 21 -8.28 11.30 3.13
CA CYS A 21 -9.45 11.51 2.24
C CYS A 21 -10.67 10.68 2.61
N GLY A 22 -10.58 9.80 3.63
CA GLY A 22 -11.65 8.89 4.02
C GLY A 22 -11.87 7.69 3.07
N GLY A 23 -11.10 7.59 1.99
CA GLY A 23 -11.21 6.51 1.01
C GLY A 23 -10.76 5.14 1.52
N THR A 24 -11.08 4.09 0.78
CA THR A 24 -10.70 2.69 1.06
C THR A 24 -10.34 2.01 -0.27
N PRO A 25 -9.40 1.04 -0.31
CA PRO A 25 -8.64 0.47 0.81
C PRO A 25 -7.40 1.29 1.21
N VAL A 26 -6.90 1.08 2.43
CA VAL A 26 -5.55 1.53 2.84
C VAL A 26 -4.48 0.54 2.41
N VAL A 27 -3.22 0.97 2.37
CA VAL A 27 -2.09 0.16 1.89
C VAL A 27 -1.46 -0.66 3.02
N THR A 28 -1.33 -1.97 2.84
CA THR A 28 -0.53 -2.84 3.70
C THR A 28 0.66 -3.38 2.92
N GLY A 29 1.86 -3.36 3.49
CA GLY A 29 3.05 -3.98 2.91
C GLY A 29 3.32 -5.34 3.55
N THR A 30 3.49 -6.37 2.73
CA THR A 30 3.80 -7.73 3.18
C THR A 30 5.16 -8.22 2.67
N LYS A 31 5.79 -9.08 3.47
CA LYS A 31 7.03 -9.78 3.16
C LYS A 31 6.88 -11.24 3.54
N ALA A 32 7.16 -12.17 2.63
CA ALA A 32 6.94 -13.61 2.82
C ALA A 32 5.54 -13.94 3.40
N GLY A 33 4.51 -13.21 2.96
CA GLY A 33 3.12 -13.37 3.43
C GLY A 33 2.82 -12.80 4.82
N GLN A 34 3.77 -12.13 5.48
CA GLN A 34 3.56 -11.46 6.76
C GLN A 34 3.48 -9.95 6.58
N VAL A 35 2.57 -9.30 7.31
CA VAL A 35 2.48 -7.84 7.34
C VAL A 35 3.70 -7.25 8.03
N VAL A 36 4.49 -6.48 7.28
CA VAL A 36 5.68 -5.77 7.77
C VAL A 36 5.50 -4.25 7.77
N TYR A 37 4.48 -3.75 7.06
CA TYR A 37 4.13 -2.34 7.02
C TYR A 37 2.61 -2.18 7.02
N ARG A 38 2.09 -1.32 7.90
CA ARG A 38 0.68 -0.92 7.93
C ARG A 38 0.58 0.58 7.70
N SER A 39 -0.01 0.98 6.59
CA SER A 39 -0.33 2.39 6.32
C SER A 39 -1.70 2.76 6.88
N THR A 40 -1.85 4.03 7.18
CA THR A 40 -3.13 4.70 7.47
C THR A 40 -3.69 5.43 6.24
N MET A 41 -3.02 5.31 5.09
CA MET A 41 -3.37 6.00 3.84
C MET A 41 -3.72 5.03 2.71
N CYS A 42 -4.67 5.42 1.85
CA CYS A 42 -4.94 4.74 0.58
C CYS A 42 -3.87 5.01 -0.47
N GLY A 43 -3.85 4.22 -1.54
CA GLY A 43 -2.85 4.30 -2.60
C GLY A 43 -2.63 5.71 -3.16
N PRO A 44 -3.68 6.44 -3.58
CA PRO A 44 -3.52 7.79 -4.12
C PRO A 44 -2.88 8.77 -3.13
N CYS A 45 -3.23 8.67 -1.85
CA CYS A 45 -2.67 9.55 -0.82
C CYS A 45 -1.23 9.17 -0.45
N LEU A 46 -0.91 7.87 -0.41
CA LEU A 46 0.44 7.40 -0.08
C LEU A 46 1.45 7.72 -1.19
N TRP A 47 1.08 7.49 -2.46
CA TRP A 47 2.00 7.64 -3.59
C TRP A 47 1.79 8.91 -4.41
N SER A 48 0.79 9.73 -4.07
CA SER A 48 0.40 10.90 -4.89
C SER A 48 0.11 10.54 -6.36
N GLU A 49 -0.36 9.31 -6.61
CA GLU A 49 -0.63 8.76 -7.93
C GLU A 49 -2.12 8.38 -8.04
N PRO A 50 -2.94 9.11 -8.82
CA PRO A 50 -4.37 8.83 -8.94
C PRO A 50 -4.70 7.41 -9.42
N LYS A 51 -3.87 6.82 -10.27
CA LYS A 51 -4.09 5.44 -10.75
C LYS A 51 -4.00 4.40 -9.64
N ALA A 52 -3.27 4.71 -8.56
CA ALA A 52 -3.19 3.85 -7.39
C ALA A 52 -4.52 3.77 -6.60
N ALA A 53 -5.60 4.37 -7.08
CA ALA A 53 -6.95 4.08 -6.59
C ALA A 53 -7.35 2.62 -6.85
N ASP A 54 -6.78 1.97 -7.86
CA ASP A 54 -6.96 0.54 -8.13
C ASP A 54 -5.82 -0.29 -7.51
N PRO A 55 -6.09 -1.15 -6.51
CA PRO A 55 -5.07 -2.02 -5.92
C PRO A 55 -4.37 -2.97 -6.90
N ALA A 56 -4.96 -3.24 -8.07
CA ALA A 56 -4.32 -4.04 -9.11
C ALA A 56 -3.01 -3.39 -9.61
N THR A 57 -2.86 -2.07 -9.51
CA THR A 57 -1.70 -1.34 -10.05
C THR A 57 -0.51 -1.26 -9.08
N TRP A 58 -0.69 -1.61 -7.79
CA TRP A 58 0.29 -1.28 -6.73
C TRP A 58 1.61 -2.05 -6.81
N ASN A 59 1.66 -3.10 -7.63
CA ASN A 59 2.81 -4.01 -7.72
C ASN A 59 3.35 -4.15 -9.15
N GLU A 60 2.88 -3.31 -10.09
CA GLU A 60 3.29 -3.38 -11.50
C GLU A 60 4.80 -3.12 -11.67
N ASP A 61 5.39 -2.21 -10.88
CA ASP A 61 6.83 -1.90 -10.90
C ASP A 61 7.72 -2.92 -10.17
N VAL A 62 7.17 -3.78 -9.32
CA VAL A 62 7.96 -4.78 -8.55
C VAL A 62 8.34 -5.99 -9.42
N ALA A 63 7.76 -6.11 -10.61
CA ALA A 63 7.95 -7.24 -11.52
C ALA A 63 9.16 -7.12 -12.48
N SER A 64 10.07 -6.15 -12.29
CA SER A 64 11.26 -5.93 -13.15
C SER A 64 12.57 -6.37 -12.51
#